data_AF-G2I334-F1
#
_entry.id   AF-G2I334-F1
#
_cell.length_a   1.000
_cell.length_b   1.000
_cell.length_c   1.000
_cell.angle_alpha   90.00
_cell.angle_beta   90.00
_cell.angle_gamma   90.00
#
_symmetry.space_group_name_H-M   'P 1'
#
loop_
_entity.id
_entity.type
_entity.pdbx_description
1 polymer ?
#
loop_
_entity_poly.entity_id
_entity_poly.type
_entity_poly.pdbx_seq_one_letter_code
_entity_poly.pdbx_strand_id
1 'polypeptide(L)'
;MQVMGIPGAAPAMRIVVLTAILSCMNSSLYITSRVMAELASYGDAPAMLRRRGGQKAPVNAIIANSLAGVLVAFSSILAPGTVFAFLLSCSGGVMLLVYSLIVTAYVVMRKRTPPGERARLFSIPFFPALNFLTLAGVVIIFVVMLMDPAQRMVALASLGTSLFFVLVYVARRRVTAW
;
A
#
# COMPACT_ATOMS: atom_id res chain seq x y z
N MET A 1 -4.97 25.79 -17.57
CA MET A 1 -4.91 26.98 -16.68
C MET A 1 -4.73 28.31 -17.41
N GLN A 2 -4.23 28.35 -18.66
CA GLN A 2 -4.32 29.56 -19.49
C GLN A 2 -5.73 29.85 -20.04
N VAL A 3 -6.62 28.85 -20.06
CA VAL A 3 -7.99 28.97 -20.60
C VAL A 3 -8.95 29.75 -19.69
N MET A 4 -8.63 29.91 -18.39
CA MET A 4 -9.51 30.57 -17.41
C MET A 4 -9.15 32.05 -17.13
N GLY A 5 -8.11 32.62 -17.75
CA GLY A 5 -7.83 34.06 -17.69
C GLY A 5 -7.48 34.65 -16.32
N ILE A 6 -7.22 33.83 -15.28
CA ILE A 6 -6.86 34.32 -13.94
C ILE A 6 -5.33 34.56 -13.85
N PRO A 7 -4.84 35.81 -13.82
CA PRO A 7 -3.42 36.08 -13.58
C PRO A 7 -3.03 35.58 -12.19
N GLY A 8 -1.97 34.77 -12.09
CA GLY A 8 -1.49 34.20 -10.83
C GLY A 8 -2.07 32.85 -10.40
N ALA A 9 -3.01 32.25 -11.15
CA ALA A 9 -3.55 30.91 -10.81
C ALA A 9 -2.51 29.79 -10.93
N ALA A 10 -1.59 29.88 -11.90
CA ALA A 10 -0.53 28.89 -12.08
C ALA A 10 0.45 28.82 -10.87
N PRO A 11 1.03 29.94 -10.38
CA PRO A 11 1.89 29.87 -9.18
C PRO A 11 1.11 29.50 -7.92
N ALA A 12 -0.14 29.96 -7.74
CA ALA A 12 -0.97 29.56 -6.60
C ALA A 12 -1.21 28.04 -6.57
N MET A 13 -1.55 27.44 -7.70
CA MET A 13 -1.76 25.99 -7.81
C MET A 13 -0.47 25.19 -7.56
N ARG A 14 0.69 25.71 -7.97
CA ARG A 14 1.98 25.07 -7.65
C ARG A 14 2.24 25.03 -6.15
N ILE A 15 1.97 26.13 -5.43
CA ILE A 15 2.13 26.18 -3.97
C ILE A 15 1.20 25.16 -3.31
N VAL A 16 -0.08 25.14 -3.69
CA VAL A 16 -1.07 24.21 -3.13
C VAL A 16 -0.66 22.75 -3.37
N VAL A 17 -0.26 22.41 -4.60
CA VAL A 17 0.18 21.04 -4.94
C VAL A 17 1.45 20.67 -4.16
N LEU A 18 2.40 21.59 -4.02
CA LEU A 18 3.63 21.33 -3.28
C LEU A 18 3.36 21.10 -1.78
N THR A 19 2.51 21.91 -1.15
CA THR A 19 2.09 21.70 0.24
C THR A 19 1.33 20.39 0.41
N ALA A 20 0.44 20.03 -0.53
CA ALA A 20 -0.30 18.78 -0.48
C ALA A 20 0.63 17.55 -0.59
N ILE A 21 1.60 17.59 -1.50
CA ILE A 21 2.60 16.52 -1.66
C ILE A 21 3.46 16.40 -0.39
N LEU A 22 3.93 17.52 0.18
CA LEU A 22 4.70 17.52 1.42
C LEU A 22 3.92 16.91 2.59
N SER A 23 2.63 17.23 2.71
CA SER A 23 1.75 16.66 3.73
C SER A 23 1.58 15.14 3.54
N CYS A 24 1.27 14.70 2.32
CA CYS A 24 1.14 13.29 1.97
C CYS A 24 2.43 12.49 2.24
N MET A 25 3.59 13.07 1.91
CA MET A 25 4.89 12.45 2.11
C MET A 25 5.21 12.25 3.59
N ASN A 26 4.89 13.24 4.44
CA ASN A 26 5.05 13.11 5.89
C ASN A 26 4.21 11.96 6.47
N SER A 27 2.95 11.84 6.06
CA SER A 27 2.08 10.73 6.47
C SER A 27 2.58 9.38 5.96
N SER A 28 3.02 9.29 4.71
CA SER A 28 3.50 8.04 4.10
C SER A 28 4.77 7.52 4.79
N LEU A 29 5.69 8.43 5.13
CA LEU A 29 6.92 8.12 5.85
C LEU A 29 6.63 7.64 7.28
N TYR A 30 5.69 8.29 7.96
CA TYR A 30 5.26 7.90 9.29
C TYR A 30 4.58 6.52 9.31
N ILE A 31 3.64 6.26 8.40
CA ILE A 31 2.93 4.97 8.30
C ILE A 31 3.94 3.85 8.04
N THR A 32 4.80 4.01 7.04
CA THR A 32 5.77 2.98 6.64
C THR A 32 6.72 2.64 7.78
N SER A 33 7.23 3.66 8.47
CA SER A 33 8.15 3.47 9.59
C SER A 33 7.51 2.70 10.75
N ARG A 34 6.23 2.96 11.04
CA ARG A 34 5.50 2.25 12.10
C ARG A 34 5.12 0.83 11.70
N VAL A 35 4.67 0.61 10.47
CA VAL A 35 4.37 -0.73 9.95
C VAL A 35 5.62 -1.60 10.00
N MET A 36 6.78 -1.08 9.58
CA MET A 36 8.06 -1.80 9.69
C MET A 36 8.47 -2.09 11.14
N ALA A 37 8.29 -1.13 12.05
CA ALA A 37 8.62 -1.31 13.46
C ALA A 37 7.68 -2.31 14.17
N GLU A 38 6.41 -2.37 13.77
CA GLU A 38 5.46 -3.38 14.23
C GLU A 38 5.81 -4.76 13.68
N LEU A 39 6.14 -4.91 12.38
CA LEU A 39 6.63 -6.19 11.85
C LEU A 39 7.89 -6.67 12.59
N ALA A 40 8.80 -5.76 12.94
CA ALA A 40 10.00 -6.09 13.71
C ALA A 40 9.68 -6.47 15.17
N SER A 41 8.53 -6.07 15.70
CA SER A 41 8.07 -6.47 17.04
C SER A 41 7.55 -7.91 17.06
N TYR A 42 6.87 -8.34 15.98
CA TYR A 42 6.40 -9.71 15.75
C TYR A 42 7.50 -10.69 15.29
N GLY A 43 8.71 -10.19 14.98
CA GLY A 43 9.82 -11.01 14.50
C GLY A 43 9.83 -11.26 12.99
N ASP A 44 8.89 -10.67 12.24
CA ASP A 44 8.77 -10.79 10.78
C ASP A 44 9.69 -9.80 10.02
N ALA A 45 10.39 -8.90 10.72
CA ALA A 45 11.38 -7.99 10.15
C ALA A 45 12.67 -7.91 11.01
N PRO A 46 13.82 -7.48 10.44
CA PRO A 46 15.09 -7.46 11.15
C PRO A 46 15.00 -6.69 12.48
N ALA A 47 15.50 -7.29 13.56
CA ALA A 47 15.38 -6.73 14.91
C ALA A 47 15.99 -5.32 15.05
N MET A 48 16.91 -4.93 14.15
CA MET A 48 17.46 -3.58 14.08
C MET A 48 16.39 -2.51 13.79
N LEU A 49 15.31 -2.83 13.08
CA LEU A 49 14.19 -1.91 12.80
C LEU A 49 13.28 -1.71 14.02
N ARG A 50 13.36 -2.60 15.01
CA ARG A 50 12.61 -2.50 16.28
C ARG A 50 13.14 -1.41 17.20
N ARG A 51 14.38 -0.93 16.99
CA ARG A 51 15.02 0.04 17.89
C ARG A 51 14.26 1.37 17.87
N ARG A 52 13.51 1.63 18.95
CA ARG A 52 12.79 2.89 19.18
C ARG A 52 13.77 3.90 19.80
N GLY A 53 13.85 5.09 19.22
CA GLY A 53 14.66 6.19 19.79
C GLY A 53 13.97 6.82 21.01
N GLY A 54 14.65 7.77 21.66
CA GLY A 54 14.16 8.44 22.88
C GLY A 54 12.79 9.13 22.75
N GLN A 55 12.33 9.38 21.53
CA GLN A 55 11.03 10.03 21.24
C GLN A 55 9.93 9.03 20.83
N LYS A 56 10.02 7.74 21.21
CA LYS A 56 9.11 6.64 20.82
C LYS A 56 9.02 6.36 19.31
N ALA A 57 9.72 7.11 18.47
CA ALA A 57 9.75 6.93 17.02
C ALA A 57 10.80 5.87 16.60
N PRO A 58 10.50 5.00 15.62
CA PRO A 58 11.45 4.01 15.10
C PRO A 58 12.44 4.67 14.13
N VAL A 59 13.53 5.22 14.67
CA VAL A 59 14.52 6.01 13.94
C VAL A 59 15.16 5.22 12.79
N ASN A 60 15.47 3.94 13.02
CA ASN A 60 16.10 3.09 12.00
C ASN A 60 15.16 2.84 10.79
N ALA A 61 13.86 2.69 11.04
CA ALA A 61 12.88 2.53 9.98
C ALA A 61 12.68 3.84 9.19
N ILE A 62 12.73 4.99 9.87
CA ILE A 62 12.68 6.31 9.22
C ILE A 62 13.87 6.49 8.29
N ILE A 63 15.08 6.20 8.75
CA ILE A 63 16.31 6.33 7.94
C ILE A 63 16.24 5.42 6.71
N ALA A 64 15.84 4.15 6.90
CA ALA A 64 15.70 3.20 5.79
C ALA A 64 14.68 3.69 4.75
N ASN A 65 13.51 4.19 5.20
CA ASN A 65 12.49 4.72 4.31
C ASN A 65 12.95 5.99 3.58
N SER A 66 13.61 6.92 4.27
CA SER A 66 14.16 8.13 3.67
C SER A 66 15.23 7.80 2.63
N LEU A 67 16.10 6.84 2.90
CA LEU A 67 17.13 6.40 1.95
C LEU A 67 16.49 5.79 0.69
N ALA A 68 15.47 4.94 0.86
CA ALA A 68 14.70 4.41 -0.25
C ALA A 68 14.03 5.52 -1.07
N GLY A 69 13.44 6.51 -0.41
CA GLY A 69 12.85 7.68 -1.08
C GLY A 69 13.85 8.48 -1.90
N VAL A 70 15.06 8.69 -1.36
CA VAL A 70 16.16 9.35 -2.08
C VAL A 70 16.59 8.54 -3.31
N LEU A 71 16.72 7.22 -3.20
CA LEU A 71 17.05 6.35 -4.35
C LEU A 71 16.00 6.43 -5.47
N VAL A 72 14.71 6.48 -5.11
CA VAL A 72 13.62 6.65 -6.07
C VAL A 72 13.66 8.05 -6.70
N ALA A 73 13.94 9.09 -5.91
CA ALA A 73 14.10 10.45 -6.43
C ALA A 73 15.28 10.57 -7.41
N PHE A 74 16.42 9.93 -7.12
CA PHE A 74 17.55 9.83 -8.05
C PHE A 74 17.16 9.10 -9.34
N SER A 75 16.39 8.02 -9.23
CA SER A 75 15.90 7.26 -10.39
C SER A 75 15.01 8.11 -11.31
N SER A 76 14.28 9.08 -10.76
CA SER A 76 13.49 10.05 -11.53
C SER A 76 14.34 10.97 -12.40
N ILE A 77 15.62 11.18 -12.06
CA ILE A 77 16.53 12.07 -12.81
C ILE A 77 17.34 11.26 -13.83
N LEU A 78 17.85 10.09 -13.44
CA LEU A 78 18.71 9.26 -14.30
C LEU A 78 17.95 8.56 -15.43
N ALA A 79 16.74 8.07 -15.16
CA ALA A 79 15.99 7.24 -16.10
C ALA A 79 14.46 7.36 -15.89
N PRO A 80 13.86 8.53 -16.22
CA PRO A 80 12.43 8.77 -15.99
C PRO A 80 11.54 7.81 -16.80
N GLY A 81 11.96 7.45 -18.02
CA GLY A 81 11.15 6.64 -18.94
C GLY A 81 11.14 5.13 -18.65
N THR A 82 12.12 4.61 -17.92
CA THR A 82 12.27 3.15 -17.72
C THR A 82 12.19 2.80 -16.24
N VAL A 83 13.17 3.21 -15.43
CA VAL A 83 13.26 2.82 -14.01
C VAL A 83 12.14 3.45 -13.20
N PHE A 84 11.93 4.77 -13.33
CA PHE A 84 10.86 5.44 -12.59
C PHE A 84 9.47 4.96 -13.02
N ALA A 85 9.22 4.85 -14.33
CA ALA A 85 7.97 4.31 -14.87
C ALA A 85 7.69 2.87 -14.41
N PHE A 86 8.73 2.03 -14.35
CA PHE A 86 8.64 0.68 -13.82
C PHE A 86 8.32 0.66 -12.33
N LEU A 87 9.04 1.43 -11.51
CA LEU A 87 8.78 1.55 -10.07
C LEU A 87 7.36 2.05 -9.78
N LEU A 88 6.90 3.04 -10.54
CA LEU A 88 5.55 3.60 -10.42
C LEU A 88 4.50 2.54 -10.77
N SER A 89 4.71 1.81 -11.87
CA SER A 89 3.81 0.72 -12.28
C SER A 89 3.75 -0.38 -11.22
N CYS A 90 4.91 -0.86 -10.75
CA CYS A 90 5.02 -1.86 -9.69
C CYS A 90 4.32 -1.43 -8.40
N SER A 91 4.48 -0.17 -7.97
CA SER A 91 3.80 0.37 -6.80
C SER A 91 2.27 0.31 -6.94
N GLY A 92 1.72 0.68 -8.10
CA GLY A 92 0.29 0.55 -8.38
C GLY A 92 -0.21 -0.89 -8.29
N GLY A 93 0.56 -1.84 -8.83
CA GLY A 93 0.24 -3.28 -8.74
C GLY A 93 0.23 -3.80 -7.30
N VAL A 94 1.19 -3.36 -6.47
CA VAL A 94 1.26 -3.72 -5.05
C VAL A 94 0.09 -3.10 -4.29
N MET A 95 -0.31 -1.87 -4.60
CA MET A 95 -1.44 -1.19 -3.97
C MET A 95 -2.74 -1.98 -4.16
N LEU A 96 -2.99 -2.47 -5.38
CA LEU A 96 -4.17 -3.30 -5.68
C LEU A 96 -4.16 -4.61 -4.89
N LEU A 97 -3.00 -5.26 -4.76
CA LEU A 97 -2.87 -6.44 -3.90
C LEU A 97 -3.21 -6.13 -2.45
N VAL A 98 -2.65 -5.06 -1.90
CA VAL A 98 -2.91 -4.63 -0.52
C VAL A 98 -4.40 -4.39 -0.31
N TYR A 99 -5.09 -3.73 -1.26
CA TYR A 99 -6.54 -3.54 -1.17
C TYR A 99 -7.31 -4.85 -1.25
N SER A 100 -6.95 -5.76 -2.15
CA SER A 100 -7.57 -7.09 -2.22
C SER A 100 -7.42 -7.88 -0.91
N LEU A 101 -6.24 -7.77 -0.27
CA LEU A 101 -5.94 -8.41 1.00
C LEU A 101 -6.74 -7.78 2.14
N ILE A 102 -6.86 -6.45 2.18
CA ILE A 102 -7.64 -5.73 3.19
C ILE A 102 -9.11 -6.15 3.12
N VAL A 103 -9.71 -6.20 1.92
CA VAL A 103 -11.11 -6.63 1.72
C VAL A 103 -11.29 -8.08 2.19
N THR A 104 -10.37 -8.96 1.80
CA THR A 104 -10.41 -10.39 2.18
C THR A 104 -10.26 -10.57 3.69
N ALA A 105 -9.30 -9.87 4.32
CA ALA A 105 -9.07 -9.89 5.75
C ALA A 105 -10.30 -9.41 6.53
N TYR A 106 -10.95 -8.33 6.07
CA TYR A 106 -12.18 -7.83 6.67
C TYR A 106 -13.31 -8.88 6.63
N VAL A 107 -13.51 -9.55 5.49
CA VAL A 107 -14.53 -10.61 5.34
C VAL A 107 -14.22 -11.81 6.24
N VAL A 108 -12.96 -12.26 6.31
CA VAL A 108 -12.54 -13.38 7.16
C VAL A 108 -12.69 -13.05 8.64
N MET A 109 -12.25 -11.85 9.06
CA MET A 109 -12.36 -11.40 10.44
C MET A 109 -13.82 -11.39 10.89
N ARG A 110 -14.73 -10.83 10.07
CA ARG A 110 -16.16 -10.79 10.39
C ARG A 110 -16.82 -12.17 10.39
N LYS A 111 -16.35 -13.12 9.56
CA LYS A 111 -16.82 -14.52 9.61
C LYS A 111 -16.34 -15.26 10.86
N ARG A 112 -15.12 -14.99 11.33
CA ARG A 112 -14.53 -15.63 12.51
C ARG A 112 -15.01 -15.03 13.84
N THR A 113 -15.51 -13.79 13.85
CA THR A 113 -16.07 -13.17 15.06
C THR A 113 -17.42 -13.79 15.44
N PRO A 114 -17.57 -14.30 16.68
CA PRO A 114 -18.83 -14.84 17.19
C PRO A 114 -19.95 -13.79 17.13
N PRO A 115 -21.21 -14.20 16.91
CA PRO A 115 -22.34 -13.27 16.76
C PRO A 115 -22.48 -12.27 17.93
N GLY A 116 -22.10 -12.65 19.16
CA GLY A 116 -22.13 -11.77 20.34
C GLY A 116 -21.08 -10.65 20.36
N GLU A 117 -19.97 -10.77 19.64
CA GLU A 117 -18.92 -9.75 19.55
C GLU A 117 -18.98 -8.93 18.26
N ARG A 118 -19.88 -9.27 17.34
CA ARG A 118 -20.05 -8.55 16.06
C ARG A 118 -20.45 -7.08 16.26
N ALA A 119 -21.06 -6.74 17.39
CA ALA A 119 -21.39 -5.37 17.76
C ALA A 119 -20.14 -4.50 18.06
N ARG A 120 -18.99 -5.11 18.39
CA ARG A 120 -17.71 -4.39 18.57
C ARG A 120 -17.00 -4.12 17.24
N LEU A 121 -17.37 -4.82 16.17
CA LEU A 121 -16.84 -4.55 14.84
C LEU A 121 -17.53 -3.34 14.24
N PHE A 122 -16.75 -2.44 13.66
CA PHE A 122 -17.29 -1.31 12.91
C PHE A 122 -18.19 -1.82 11.77
N SER A 123 -19.49 -1.50 11.87
CA SER A 123 -20.49 -1.93 10.89
C SER A 123 -20.47 -0.95 9.72
N ILE A 124 -20.07 -1.45 8.54
CA ILE A 124 -20.14 -0.67 7.32
C ILE A 124 -21.62 -0.56 6.92
N PRO A 125 -22.17 0.64 6.66
CA PRO A 125 -23.51 0.76 6.08
C PRO A 125 -23.55 -0.02 4.75
N PHE A 126 -24.67 -0.68 4.41
CA PHE A 126 -24.81 -1.52 3.19
C PHE A 126 -23.88 -2.75 3.07
N PHE A 127 -23.43 -3.31 4.19
CA PHE A 127 -22.81 -4.64 4.17
C PHE A 127 -23.81 -5.73 3.74
N PRO A 128 -23.45 -6.69 2.86
CA PRO A 128 -22.14 -6.95 2.24
C PRO A 128 -21.94 -6.36 0.83
N ALA A 129 -22.93 -5.65 0.27
CA ALA A 129 -22.90 -5.18 -1.11
C ALA A 129 -21.68 -4.31 -1.44
N LEU A 130 -21.29 -3.41 -0.54
CA LEU A 130 -20.13 -2.54 -0.72
C LEU A 130 -18.80 -3.29 -0.80
N ASN A 131 -18.63 -4.40 -0.08
CA ASN A 131 -17.41 -5.20 -0.15
C ASN A 131 -17.32 -5.98 -1.46
N PHE A 132 -18.44 -6.46 -1.98
CA PHE A 132 -18.46 -7.08 -3.31
C PHE A 132 -18.23 -6.03 -4.40
N LEU A 133 -18.74 -4.81 -4.24
CA LEU A 133 -18.49 -3.71 -5.17
C LEU A 133 -17.02 -3.29 -5.20
N THR A 134 -16.37 -3.16 -4.03
CA THR A 134 -14.94 -2.84 -3.98
C THR A 134 -14.08 -3.97 -4.54
N LEU A 135 -14.42 -5.23 -4.25
CA LEU A 135 -13.74 -6.38 -4.84
C LEU A 135 -13.92 -6.41 -6.36
N ALA A 136 -15.12 -6.16 -6.86
CA ALA A 136 -15.40 -6.07 -8.29
C ALA A 136 -14.58 -4.94 -8.94
N GLY A 137 -14.50 -3.76 -8.30
CA GLY A 137 -13.68 -2.65 -8.76
C GLY A 137 -12.19 -3.02 -8.86
N VAL A 138 -11.65 -3.69 -7.83
CA VAL A 138 -10.25 -4.17 -7.86
C VAL A 138 -10.04 -5.16 -9.00
N VAL A 139 -10.96 -6.11 -9.21
CA VAL A 139 -10.88 -7.08 -10.32
C VAL A 139 -10.95 -6.40 -11.68
N ILE A 140 -11.84 -5.41 -11.85
CA ILE A 140 -11.95 -4.64 -13.10
C ILE A 140 -10.63 -3.93 -13.41
N ILE A 141 -10.05 -3.23 -12.43
CA ILE A 141 -8.75 -2.56 -12.62
C ILE A 141 -7.67 -3.59 -12.97
N PHE A 142 -7.69 -4.76 -12.33
CA PHE A 142 -6.74 -5.83 -12.61
C PHE A 142 -6.85 -6.36 -14.05
N VAL A 143 -8.08 -6.54 -14.54
CA VAL A 143 -8.34 -6.94 -15.93
C VAL A 143 -7.84 -5.87 -16.90
N VAL A 144 -8.05 -4.59 -16.60
CA VAL A 144 -7.53 -3.48 -17.41
C VAL A 144 -6.00 -3.48 -17.44
N MET A 145 -5.33 -3.69 -16.30
CA MET A 145 -3.86 -3.80 -16.24
C MET A 145 -3.32 -5.01 -17.03
N LEU A 146 -4.10 -6.11 -17.11
CA LEU A 146 -3.75 -7.27 -17.94
C LEU A 146 -3.92 -6.99 -19.44
N MET A 147 -4.80 -6.07 -19.83
CA MET A 147 -4.97 -5.71 -21.24
C MET A 147 -3.81 -4.85 -21.74
N ASP A 148 -3.24 -3.98 -20.89
CA ASP A 148 -2.12 -3.10 -21.23
C ASP A 148 -0.76 -3.85 -21.23
N PRO A 149 -0.06 -3.94 -22.38
CA PRO A 149 1.22 -4.64 -22.48
C PRO A 149 2.32 -4.08 -21.56
N ALA A 150 2.28 -2.81 -21.18
CA ALA A 150 3.24 -2.23 -20.23
C ALA A 150 2.98 -2.66 -18.78
N GLN A 151 1.73 -2.98 -18.44
CA GLN A 151 1.31 -3.30 -17.07
C GLN A 151 1.08 -4.80 -16.83
N ARG A 152 1.05 -5.62 -17.88
CA ARG A 152 0.93 -7.09 -17.80
C ARG A 152 1.95 -7.74 -16.87
N MET A 153 3.22 -7.34 -16.93
CA MET A 153 4.25 -7.92 -16.07
C MET A 153 4.01 -7.59 -14.60
N VAL A 154 3.52 -6.38 -14.31
CA VAL A 154 3.16 -5.96 -12.95
C VAL A 154 1.94 -6.73 -12.45
N ALA A 155 0.91 -6.88 -13.29
CA ALA A 155 -0.28 -7.66 -12.94
C ALA A 155 0.07 -9.14 -12.67
N LEU A 156 0.92 -9.75 -13.49
CA LEU A 156 1.38 -11.13 -13.28
C LEU A 156 2.23 -11.26 -12.02
N ALA A 157 3.16 -10.34 -11.77
CA ALA A 157 3.97 -10.32 -10.55
C ALA A 157 3.08 -10.16 -9.30
N SER A 158 2.04 -9.32 -9.39
CA SER A 158 1.07 -9.16 -8.32
C SER A 158 0.28 -10.45 -8.05
N LEU A 159 -0.26 -11.10 -9.10
CA LEU A 159 -0.92 -12.41 -8.94
C LEU A 159 0.01 -13.46 -8.33
N GLY A 160 1.26 -13.50 -8.79
CA GLY A 160 2.29 -14.41 -8.27
C GLY A 160 2.54 -14.19 -6.77
N THR A 161 2.68 -12.94 -6.35
CA THR A 161 2.88 -12.60 -4.93
C THR A 161 1.66 -12.95 -4.08
N SER A 162 0.45 -12.70 -4.59
CA SER A 162 -0.80 -13.08 -3.90
C SER A 162 -0.91 -14.59 -3.74
N LEU A 163 -0.60 -15.35 -4.81
CA LEU A 163 -0.59 -16.81 -4.78
C LEU A 163 0.47 -17.33 -3.80
N PHE A 164 1.66 -16.73 -3.77
CA PHE A 164 2.72 -17.06 -2.82
C PHE A 164 2.27 -16.86 -1.37
N PHE A 165 1.64 -15.72 -1.04
CA PHE A 165 1.11 -15.49 0.31
C PHE A 165 0.01 -16.47 0.69
N VAL A 166 -0.88 -16.81 -0.25
CA VAL A 166 -1.90 -17.86 -0.02
C VAL A 166 -1.25 -19.21 0.22
N LEU A 167 -0.23 -19.58 -0.55
CA LEU A 167 0.51 -20.84 -0.39
C LEU A 167 1.26 -20.90 0.94
N VAL A 168 1.94 -19.82 1.34
CA VAL A 168 2.60 -19.71 2.65
C VAL A 168 1.58 -19.78 3.78
N TYR A 169 0.42 -19.15 3.64
CA TYR A 169 -0.68 -19.26 4.60
C TYR A 169 -1.18 -20.70 4.73
N VAL A 170 -1.44 -21.39 3.61
CA VAL A 170 -1.88 -22.80 3.62
C VAL A 170 -0.79 -23.71 4.19
N ALA A 171 0.48 -23.49 3.84
CA ALA A 171 1.62 -24.25 4.35
C ALA A 171 1.78 -24.08 5.87
N ARG A 172 1.77 -22.83 6.37
CA ARG A 172 1.84 -22.55 7.81
C ARG A 172 0.66 -23.14 8.58
N ARG A 173 -0.55 -23.11 7.99
CA ARG A 173 -1.77 -23.67 8.60
C ARG A 173 -1.74 -25.21 8.67
N ARG A 174 -1.01 -25.88 7.77
CA ARG A 174 -0.76 -27.33 7.85
C ARG A 174 0.28 -27.69 8.91
N VAL A 175 1.24 -26.82 9.18
CA VAL A 175 2.29 -27.05 10.20
C VAL A 175 1.81 -26.78 11.63
N THR A 176 0.86 -25.85 11.83
CA THR A 176 0.27 -25.54 13.15
C THR A 176 -0.93 -26.41 13.54
N ALA A 177 -1.26 -27.42 12.73
CA ALA A 177 -2.34 -28.37 12.98
C ALA A 177 -1.87 -29.72 13.57
N TRP A 178 -0.66 -29.76 14.13
CA TRP A 178 -0.08 -30.87 14.87
C TRP A 178 0.22 -30.46 16.30
#